data_AF-A0A9W6PH74-F1
#
_entry.id   AF-A0A9W6PH74-F1
#
_cell.length_a   1.000
_cell.length_b   1.000
_cell.length_c   1.000
_cell.angle_alpha   90.00
_cell.angle_beta   90.00
_cell.angle_gamma   90.00
#
_symmetry.space_group_name_H-M   'P 1'
#
loop_
_entity.id
_entity.type
_entity.pdbx_description
1 polymer ?
#
loop_
_entity_poly.entity_id
_entity_poly.type
_entity_poly.pdbx_seq_one_letter_code
_entity_poly.pdbx_strand_id
1 'polypeptide(L)'
;MTATAESGTLRVPRSINGIEQALTYEERARFYGELGPVEDPVEREAVIGAWWLRAMSAAYGSDRAGFRAAVAPVLVAGRAERAAA
;
A
#
# COMPACT_ATOMS: atom_id res chain seq x y z
N MET A 1 21.45 -26.08 7.22
CA MET A 1 21.50 -24.61 7.27
C MET A 1 20.62 -24.09 6.15
N THR A 2 19.34 -23.91 6.42
CA THR A 2 18.35 -23.46 5.45
C THR A 2 18.19 -21.96 5.67
N ALA A 3 18.74 -21.14 4.77
CA ALA A 3 18.52 -19.71 4.78
C ALA A 3 17.02 -19.47 4.54
N THR A 4 16.29 -19.18 5.59
CA THR A 4 14.96 -18.58 5.52
C THR A 4 15.12 -17.29 4.72
N ALA A 5 14.60 -17.28 3.49
CA ALA A 5 14.38 -16.05 2.77
C ALA A 5 13.60 -15.12 3.70
N GLU A 6 14.22 -14.03 4.14
CA GLU A 6 13.57 -13.01 4.93
C GLU A 6 12.37 -12.52 4.10
N SER A 7 11.16 -12.92 4.50
CA SER A 7 9.93 -12.41 3.94
C SER A 7 9.98 -10.88 4.05
N GLY A 8 10.32 -10.23 2.94
CA GLY A 8 10.60 -8.80 2.87
C GLY A 8 9.44 -8.02 3.47
N THR A 9 9.65 -7.50 4.67
CA THR A 9 8.64 -6.71 5.38
C THR A 9 8.36 -5.47 4.54
N LEU A 10 7.09 -5.29 4.14
CA LEU A 10 6.65 -4.09 3.45
C LEU A 10 7.11 -2.87 4.26
N ARG A 11 7.80 -1.91 3.63
CA ARG A 11 8.26 -0.70 4.32
C ARG A 11 7.09 0.15 4.84
N VAL A 12 5.93 0.01 4.24
CA VAL A 12 4.67 0.61 4.68
C VAL A 12 3.62 -0.50 4.81
N PRO A 13 3.06 -0.76 6.01
CA PRO A 13 1.95 -1.68 6.15
C PRO A 13 0.72 -1.21 5.35
N ARG A 14 0.01 -2.14 4.71
CA ARG A 14 -1.23 -1.83 3.97
C ARG A 14 -2.43 -1.74 4.93
N SER A 15 -2.39 -0.75 5.81
CA SER A 15 -3.47 -0.41 6.73
C SER A 15 -3.57 1.12 6.84
N ILE A 16 -4.73 1.64 7.24
CA ILE A 16 -4.93 3.10 7.38
C ILE A 16 -3.85 3.72 8.30
N ASN A 17 -3.59 3.10 9.46
CA ASN A 17 -2.53 3.54 10.38
C ASN A 17 -1.12 3.38 9.78
N GLY A 18 -0.84 2.28 9.07
CA GLY A 18 0.46 2.10 8.42
C GLY A 18 0.75 3.17 7.36
N ILE A 19 -0.27 3.50 6.57
CA ILE A 19 -0.21 4.53 5.53
C ILE A 19 -0.06 5.90 6.18
N GLU A 20 -0.92 6.29 7.13
CA GLU A 20 -0.85 7.63 7.73
C GLU A 20 0.54 7.92 8.33
N GLN A 21 1.16 6.93 9.00
CA GLN A 21 2.46 7.12 9.62
C GLN A 21 3.57 7.40 8.60
N ALA A 22 3.43 6.88 7.38
CA ALA A 22 4.36 7.08 6.28
C ALA A 22 4.13 8.39 5.50
N LEU A 23 3.02 9.09 5.72
CA LEU A 23 2.67 10.32 5.02
C LEU A 23 3.14 11.57 5.78
N THR A 24 3.47 12.62 5.03
CA THR A 24 3.64 13.98 5.57
C THR A 24 2.32 14.53 6.10
N TYR A 25 2.36 15.61 6.91
CA TYR A 25 1.14 16.22 7.45
C TYR A 25 0.12 16.61 6.37
N GLU A 26 0.58 17.26 5.30
CA GLU A 26 -0.29 17.67 4.18
C GLU A 26 -0.88 16.47 3.43
N GLU A 27 -0.09 15.41 3.25
CA GLU A 27 -0.54 14.17 2.62
C GLU A 27 -1.55 13.41 3.50
N ARG A 28 -1.37 13.41 4.82
CA ARG A 28 -2.35 12.83 5.76
C ARG A 28 -3.71 13.54 5.63
N ALA A 29 -3.70 14.87 5.57
CA ALA A 29 -4.93 15.64 5.40
C ALA A 29 -5.65 15.31 4.08
N ARG A 30 -4.90 15.15 2.98
CA ARG A 30 -5.46 14.72 1.68
C ARG A 30 -5.98 13.29 1.72
N PHE A 31 -5.22 12.36 2.31
CA PHE A 31 -5.63 10.97 2.47
C PHE A 31 -6.97 10.85 3.20
N TYR A 32 -7.12 11.55 4.33
CA TYR A 32 -8.38 11.55 5.06
C TYR A 32 -9.51 12.31 4.33
N GLY A 33 -9.18 13.37 3.58
CA GLY A 33 -10.13 14.09 2.75
C GLY A 33 -10.70 13.24 1.60
N GLU A 34 -9.89 12.36 1.02
CA GLU A 34 -10.32 11.41 -0.01
C GLU A 34 -11.03 10.19 0.58
N LEU A 35 -10.61 9.70 1.75
CA LEU A 35 -11.18 8.51 2.37
C LEU A 35 -12.51 8.77 3.08
N GLY A 36 -12.65 9.94 3.71
CA GLY A 36 -13.81 10.33 4.53
C GLY A 36 -15.17 10.21 3.84
N PRO A 37 -15.36 10.76 2.62
CA PRO A 37 -16.65 10.74 1.94
C PRO A 37 -16.98 9.41 1.24
N VAL A 38 -16.06 8.44 1.22
CA VAL A 38 -16.25 7.20 0.45
C VAL A 38 -16.99 6.15 1.28
N GLU A 39 -18.25 5.92 0.91
CA GLU A 39 -19.13 4.93 1.54
C GLU A 39 -18.99 3.54 0.92
N ASP A 40 -18.73 3.46 -0.39
CA ASP A 40 -18.59 2.18 -1.08
C ASP A 40 -17.28 1.47 -0.66
N PRO A 41 -17.35 0.22 -0.17
CA PRO A 41 -16.17 -0.52 0.27
C PRO A 41 -15.12 -0.76 -0.82
N VAL A 42 -15.54 -0.91 -2.08
CA VAL A 42 -14.64 -1.17 -3.21
C VAL A 42 -13.89 0.11 -3.58
N GLU A 43 -14.59 1.24 -3.63
CA GLU A 43 -13.98 2.56 -3.82
C GLU A 43 -13.06 2.91 -2.66
N ARG A 44 -13.45 2.58 -1.42
CA ARG A 44 -12.63 2.80 -0.22
C ARG A 44 -11.32 2.02 -0.29
N GLU A 45 -11.38 0.76 -0.71
CA GLU A 45 -10.19 -0.07 -0.92
C GLU A 45 -9.31 0.44 -2.08
N ALA A 46 -9.92 1.03 -3.12
CA ALA A 46 -9.18 1.66 -4.21
C ALA A 46 -8.38 2.88 -3.72
N VAL A 47 -8.99 3.74 -2.89
CA VAL A 47 -8.31 4.89 -2.26
C VAL A 47 -7.16 4.42 -1.37
N ILE A 48 -7.40 3.44 -0.49
CA ILE A 48 -6.37 2.85 0.38
C ILE A 48 -5.21 2.28 -0.46
N GLY A 49 -5.51 1.55 -1.54
CA GLY A 49 -4.52 1.00 -2.44
C GLY A 49 -3.67 2.07 -3.13
N ALA A 50 -4.29 3.14 -3.63
CA ALA A 50 -3.58 4.23 -4.30
C ALA A 50 -2.63 4.97 -3.35
N TRP A 51 -3.09 5.29 -2.15
CA TRP A 51 -2.27 5.96 -1.12
C TRP A 51 -1.15 5.06 -0.59
N TRP A 52 -1.41 3.77 -0.44
CA TRP A 52 -0.38 2.81 -0.08
C TRP A 52 0.74 2.71 -1.14
N LEU A 53 0.40 2.66 -2.43
CA LEU A 53 1.39 2.65 -3.51
C LEU A 53 2.25 3.92 -3.52
N ARG A 54 1.63 5.07 -3.26
CA ARG A 54 2.33 6.35 -3.12
C ARG A 54 3.31 6.30 -1.95
N ALA A 55 2.86 5.87 -0.77
CA ALA A 55 3.68 5.77 0.43
C ALA A 55 4.84 4.78 0.25
N MET A 56 4.59 3.62 -0.37
CA MET A 56 5.63 2.66 -0.74
C MET A 56 6.63 3.26 -1.73
N SER A 57 6.18 3.97 -2.76
CA SER A 57 7.08 4.63 -3.71
C SER A 57 7.99 5.64 -3.01
N ALA A 58 7.46 6.42 -2.05
CA ALA A 58 8.26 7.34 -1.25
C ALA A 58 9.26 6.61 -0.34
N ALA A 59 8.85 5.53 0.32
CA ALA A 59 9.69 4.74 1.22
C ALA A 59 10.86 4.01 0.51
N TYR A 60 10.73 3.74 -0.79
CA TYR A 60 11.81 3.16 -1.60
C TYR A 60 12.63 4.21 -2.36
N GLY A 61 12.09 5.42 -2.58
CA GLY A 61 12.79 6.51 -3.26
C GLY A 61 13.29 6.08 -4.65
N SER A 62 14.61 6.08 -4.84
CA SER A 62 15.25 5.70 -6.10
C SER A 62 15.31 4.19 -6.34
N ASP A 63 15.06 3.35 -5.33
CA ASP A 63 15.09 1.88 -5.44
C ASP A 63 13.81 1.33 -6.12
N ARG A 64 13.75 1.51 -7.45
CA ARG A 64 12.62 1.05 -8.26
C ARG A 64 12.51 -0.47 -8.32
N ALA A 65 13.64 -1.18 -8.24
CA ALA A 65 13.65 -2.64 -8.29
C ALA A 65 13.07 -3.23 -7.00
N GLY A 66 13.51 -2.73 -5.84
CA GLY A 66 12.96 -3.12 -4.54
C GLY A 66 11.47 -2.75 -4.41
N PHE A 67 11.07 -1.57 -4.87
CA PHE A 67 9.66 -1.18 -4.90
C PHE A 67 8.81 -2.19 -5.69
N ARG A 68 9.23 -2.53 -6.92
CA ARG A 68 8.50 -3.48 -7.77
C ARG A 68 8.45 -4.87 -7.14
N ALA A 69 9.55 -5.35 -6.58
CA ALA A 69 9.62 -6.65 -5.94
C ALA A 69 8.68 -6.74 -4.73
N ALA A 70 8.55 -5.67 -3.94
CA ALA A 70 7.68 -5.62 -2.78
C ALA A 70 6.19 -5.47 -3.14
N VAL A 71 5.87 -4.69 -4.17
CA VAL A 71 4.48 -4.37 -4.54
C VAL A 71 3.83 -5.44 -5.42
N ALA A 72 4.58 -6.04 -6.35
CA ALA A 72 4.06 -7.02 -7.30
C ALA A 72 3.23 -8.15 -6.66
N PRO A 73 3.69 -8.85 -5.58
CA PRO A 73 2.91 -9.93 -4.99
C PRO A 73 1.58 -9.43 -4.39
N VAL A 74 1.55 -8.23 -3.81
CA VAL A 74 0.34 -7.64 -3.22
C VAL A 74 -0.71 -7.31 -4.29
N LEU A 75 -0.27 -6.82 -5.46
CA LEU A 75 -1.17 -6.52 -6.58
C LEU A 75 -1.72 -7.78 -7.24
N VAL A 76 -0.91 -8.84 -7.32
CA VAL A 76 -1.34 -10.15 -7.83
C VAL A 76 -2.39 -10.77 -6.91
N ALA A 77 -2.16 -10.74 -5.59
CA ALA A 77 -3.12 -11.22 -4.59
C ALA A 77 -4.47 -10.47 -4.69
N GLY A 78 -4.43 -9.13 -4.70
CA GLY A 78 -5.66 -8.32 -4.80
C GLY A 78 -6.43 -8.51 -6.11
N ARG A 79 -5.78 -8.91 -7.21
CA ARG A 79 -6.47 -9.27 -8.46
C ARG A 79 -7.17 -10.62 -8.34
N ALA A 80 -6.54 -11.60 -7.70
CA ALA A 80 -7.13 -12.92 -7.50
C ALA A 80 -8.39 -12.85 -6.61
N GLU A 81 -8.34 -12.04 -5.54
CA GLU A 81 -9.49 -11.82 -4.66
C GLU A 81 -10.68 -11.19 -5.39
N ARG A 82 -10.43 -10.22 -6.28
CA ARG A 82 -11.47 -9.57 -7.10
C ARG A 82 -12.06 -10.46 -8.19
N ALA A 83 -11.33 -11.47 -8.65
CA ALA A 83 -11.84 -12.42 -9.64
C ALA A 83 -12.71 -13.52 -9.00
N ALA A 84 -12.67 -13.65 -7.67
CA ALA A 84 -13.40 -14.66 -6.90
C ALA A 84 -14.65 -14.10 -6.20
N ALA A 85 -14.84 -12.78 -6.21
CA ALA A 85 -15.99 -12.06 -5.65
C ALA A 85 -16.98 -11.68 -6.76
#